data_AF-A0A3M0G7C9-F1
#
_entry.id   AF-A0A3M0G7C9-F1
#
_cell.length_a   1.000
_cell.length_b   1.000
_cell.length_c   1.000
_cell.angle_alpha   90.00
_cell.angle_beta   90.00
_cell.angle_gamma   90.00
#
_symmetry.space_group_name_H-M   'P 1'
#
loop_
_entity.id
_entity.type
_entity.pdbx_description
1 polymer ?
#
loop_
_entity_poly.entity_id
_entity_poly.type
_entity_poly.pdbx_seq_one_letter_code
_entity_poly.pdbx_strand_id
1 'polypeptide(L)'
;MIRTASRRNNVGSCQWCGKDIDQGGRGRPRKFCSASCKQRAYEQRNNVSGTEIPADAVILSPDKVQNLRDGLFELRCSAEDIQIAAEEGASAEELSSLCEELISLSRRLEGLR
;
A
#
# COMPACT_ATOMS: atom_id res chain seq x y z
N MET A 1 10.25 -34.85 2.04
CA MET A 1 8.99 -34.08 2.09
C MET A 1 9.02 -33.05 0.99
N ILE A 2 8.09 -33.16 0.06
CA ILE A 2 8.00 -32.35 -1.16
C ILE A 2 7.63 -30.93 -0.76
N ARG A 3 8.54 -29.97 -0.96
CA ARG A 3 8.21 -28.53 -0.95
C ARG A 3 7.35 -28.26 -2.18
N THR A 4 6.04 -28.32 -2.03
CA THR A 4 5.09 -27.78 -3.01
C THR A 4 5.38 -26.30 -3.14
N ALA A 5 5.96 -25.91 -4.28
CA ALA A 5 6.10 -24.52 -4.67
C ALA A 5 4.69 -23.90 -4.68
N SER A 6 4.39 -23.10 -3.66
CA SER A 6 3.21 -22.25 -3.64
C SER A 6 3.19 -21.47 -4.96
N ARG A 7 2.11 -21.63 -5.74
CA ARG A 7 1.87 -20.75 -6.89
C ARG A 7 1.86 -19.35 -6.32
N ARG A 8 2.95 -18.59 -6.51
CA ARG A 8 2.93 -17.16 -6.23
C ARG A 8 1.83 -16.61 -7.12
N ASN A 9 0.71 -16.26 -6.49
CA ASN A 9 -0.38 -15.56 -7.14
C ASN A 9 0.27 -14.39 -7.89
N ASN A 10 -0.03 -14.22 -9.17
CA ASN A 10 0.49 -13.09 -9.92
C ASN A 10 -0.27 -11.86 -9.38
N VAL A 11 0.25 -11.25 -8.33
CA VAL A 11 -0.36 -10.08 -7.68
C VAL A 11 0.28 -8.85 -8.32
N GLY A 12 -0.55 -8.03 -8.95
CA GLY A 12 -0.14 -6.68 -9.38
C GLY A 12 -0.90 -5.63 -8.58
N SER A 13 -0.41 -4.39 -8.56
CA SER A 13 -1.05 -3.31 -7.82
C SER A 13 -2.04 -2.51 -8.68
N CYS A 14 -3.09 -2.00 -8.04
CA CYS A 14 -4.04 -1.10 -8.68
C CYS A 14 -3.38 0.24 -9.02
N GLN A 15 -3.43 0.61 -10.30
CA GLN A 15 -2.87 1.89 -10.78
C GLN A 15 -3.61 3.12 -10.23
N TRP A 16 -4.77 2.94 -9.58
CA TRP A 16 -5.48 4.03 -8.90
C TRP A 16 -5.20 4.07 -7.40
N CYS A 17 -5.52 2.98 -6.67
CA CYS A 17 -5.51 2.98 -5.20
C CYS A 17 -4.38 2.17 -4.57
N GLY A 18 -3.46 1.60 -5.36
CA GLY A 18 -2.34 0.81 -4.85
C GLY A 18 -2.67 -0.61 -4.38
N LYS A 19 -3.93 -0.90 -4.00
CA LYS A 19 -4.37 -2.22 -3.52
C LYS A 19 -3.97 -3.36 -4.47
N ASP A 20 -3.65 -4.50 -3.86
CA ASP A 20 -3.40 -5.75 -4.55
C ASP A 20 -4.55 -6.17 -5.46
N ILE A 21 -4.19 -6.62 -6.65
CA ILE A 21 -5.08 -7.16 -7.67
C ILE A 21 -4.58 -8.54 -8.05
N ASP A 22 -5.45 -9.53 -7.86
CA ASP A 22 -5.29 -10.84 -8.50
C ASP A 22 -5.34 -10.69 -10.03
N GLN A 23 -4.21 -10.94 -10.68
CA GLN A 23 -4.07 -10.84 -12.13
C GLN A 23 -4.73 -12.03 -12.85
N GLY A 24 -5.15 -13.07 -12.12
CA GLY A 24 -5.76 -14.27 -12.69
C GLY A 24 -4.81 -15.06 -13.60
N GLY A 25 -5.38 -15.72 -14.61
CA GLY A 25 -4.66 -16.59 -15.53
C GLY A 25 -4.09 -15.87 -16.77
N ARG A 26 -4.04 -16.58 -17.90
CA ARG A 26 -3.55 -16.02 -19.18
C ARG A 26 -4.46 -14.87 -19.66
N GLY A 27 -3.85 -13.79 -20.13
CA GLY A 27 -4.56 -12.64 -20.70
C GLY A 27 -3.84 -11.32 -20.44
N ARG A 28 -4.51 -10.21 -20.76
CA ARG A 28 -4.00 -8.87 -20.46
C ARG A 28 -4.04 -8.62 -18.94
N PRO A 29 -2.93 -8.19 -18.32
CA PRO A 29 -2.91 -7.85 -16.90
C PRO A 29 -3.98 -6.82 -16.52
N ARG A 30 -4.63 -7.04 -15.39
CA ARG A 30 -5.58 -6.12 -14.79
C ARG A 30 -4.84 -4.91 -14.20
N LYS A 31 -5.31 -3.72 -14.58
CA LYS A 31 -4.75 -2.44 -14.09
C LYS A 31 -5.49 -1.87 -12.89
N PHE A 32 -6.76 -2.27 -12.68
CA PHE A 32 -7.62 -1.68 -11.65
C PHE A 32 -8.39 -2.75 -10.88
N CYS A 33 -8.51 -2.55 -9.57
CA CYS A 33 -9.19 -3.49 -8.68
C CYS A 33 -10.72 -3.45 -8.87
N SER A 34 -11.28 -2.31 -9.30
CA SER A 34 -12.72 -2.11 -9.51
C SER A 34 -13.02 -1.15 -10.66
N ALA A 35 -14.28 -1.17 -11.14
CA ALA A 35 -14.78 -0.23 -12.13
C ALA A 35 -14.70 1.24 -11.64
N SER A 36 -14.97 1.49 -10.36
CA SER A 36 -14.84 2.82 -9.75
C SER A 36 -13.40 3.33 -9.80
N CYS A 37 -12.41 2.50 -9.50
CA CYS A 37 -10.99 2.87 -9.63
C CYS A 37 -10.60 3.21 -11.08
N LYS A 38 -11.12 2.44 -12.05
CA LYS A 38 -10.91 2.72 -13.48
C LYS A 38 -11.53 4.05 -13.89
N GLN A 39 -12.74 4.34 -13.42
CA GLN A 39 -13.46 5.58 -13.73
C GLN A 39 -12.73 6.80 -13.17
N ARG A 40 -12.32 6.76 -11.90
CA ARG A 40 -11.57 7.86 -11.28
C ARG A 40 -10.21 8.10 -11.96
N ALA A 41 -9.53 7.05 -12.40
CA ALA A 41 -8.29 7.16 -13.18
C ALA A 41 -8.50 7.81 -14.56
N TYR A 42 -9.69 7.67 -15.14
CA TYR A 42 -10.06 8.39 -16.35
C TYR A 42 -10.38 9.87 -16.05
N GLU A 43 -11.18 10.14 -15.02
CA GLU A 43 -11.54 11.50 -14.61
C GLU A 43 -10.30 12.34 -14.27
N GLN A 44 -9.33 11.79 -13.54
CA GLN A 44 -8.11 12.52 -13.24
C GLN A 44 -7.33 12.89 -14.51
N ARG A 45 -7.22 11.97 -15.48
CA ARG A 45 -6.53 12.22 -16.76
C ARG A 45 -7.24 13.30 -17.57
N ASN A 46 -8.57 13.31 -17.56
CA ASN A 46 -9.34 14.36 -18.23
C ASN A 46 -9.21 15.71 -17.52
N ASN A 47 -9.21 15.73 -16.19
CA ASN A 47 -9.12 16.97 -15.41
C ASN A 47 -7.79 17.71 -15.60
N VAL A 48 -6.70 16.99 -15.91
CA VAL A 48 -5.38 17.60 -16.20
C VAL A 48 -5.13 17.84 -17.68
N SER A 49 -6.07 17.45 -18.56
CA SER A 49 -5.94 17.65 -20.00
C SER A 49 -5.86 19.15 -20.32
N GLY A 50 -4.82 19.56 -21.04
CA GLY A 50 -4.57 20.97 -21.36
C GLY A 50 -3.78 21.75 -20.30
N THR A 51 -3.31 21.07 -19.24
CA THR A 51 -2.35 21.62 -18.27
C THR A 51 -0.94 21.07 -18.55
N GLU A 52 0.09 21.64 -17.92
CA GLU A 52 1.46 21.09 -17.94
C GLU A 52 1.64 19.88 -17.01
N ILE A 53 0.59 19.45 -16.31
CA ILE A 53 0.66 18.33 -15.36
C ILE A 53 0.67 17.00 -16.12
N PRO A 54 1.63 16.09 -15.87
CA PRO A 54 1.65 14.77 -16.49
C PRO A 54 0.37 13.97 -16.23
N ALA A 55 -0.11 13.24 -17.23
CA ALA A 55 -1.35 12.46 -17.13
C ALA A 55 -1.29 11.33 -16.09
N ASP A 56 -0.09 10.88 -15.74
CA ASP A 56 0.18 9.85 -14.74
C ASP A 56 0.63 10.44 -13.38
N ALA A 57 0.65 11.77 -13.24
CA ALA A 57 0.97 12.41 -11.98
C ALA A 57 -0.01 11.99 -10.87
N VAL A 58 0.50 11.86 -9.65
CA VAL A 58 -0.31 11.64 -8.46
C VAL A 58 -0.60 12.98 -7.80
N ILE A 59 -1.85 13.42 -7.86
CA ILE A 59 -2.31 14.66 -7.23
C ILE A 59 -2.92 14.32 -5.86
N LEU A 60 -2.37 14.87 -4.80
CA LEU A 60 -2.84 14.74 -3.42
C LEU A 60 -3.29 16.11 -2.89
N SER A 61 -4.32 16.13 -2.06
CA SER A 61 -4.65 17.34 -1.29
C SER A 61 -3.61 17.57 -0.19
N PRO A 62 -3.43 18.81 0.28
CA PRO A 62 -2.57 19.09 1.43
C PRO A 62 -2.89 18.22 2.64
N ASP A 63 -4.18 17.99 2.95
CA ASP A 63 -4.60 17.15 4.08
C ASP A 63 -4.16 15.69 3.91
N LYS A 64 -4.22 15.14 2.69
CA LYS A 64 -3.72 13.79 2.42
C LYS A 64 -2.21 13.69 2.62
N VAL A 65 -1.47 14.73 2.25
CA VAL A 65 -0.01 14.78 2.48
C VAL A 65 0.30 14.82 3.97
N GLN A 66 -0.45 15.59 4.77
CA GLN A 66 -0.27 15.63 6.22
C GLN A 66 -0.59 14.27 6.86
N ASN A 67 -1.74 13.68 6.54
CA ASN A 67 -2.12 12.36 7.06
C ASN A 67 -1.09 11.27 6.70
N LEU A 68 -0.51 11.33 5.49
CA LEU A 68 0.54 10.41 5.08
C LEU A 68 1.82 10.63 5.89
N ARG A 69 2.22 11.89 6.14
CA ARG A 69 3.40 12.20 6.97
C ARG A 69 3.23 11.74 8.40
N ASP A 70 2.08 12.01 9.01
CA ASP A 70 1.78 11.62 10.39
C ASP A 70 1.80 10.09 10.53
N GLY A 71 1.18 9.38 9.58
CA GLY A 71 1.20 7.92 9.60
C GLY A 71 2.59 7.34 9.34
N LEU A 72 3.39 7.92 8.43
CA LEU A 72 4.78 7.48 8.23
C LEU A 72 5.64 7.71 9.49
N PHE A 73 5.38 8.79 10.22
CA PHE A 73 6.01 9.05 11.51
C PHE A 73 5.62 7.97 12.54
N GLU A 74 4.33 7.68 12.66
CA GLU A 74 3.78 6.63 13.53
C GLU A 74 4.39 5.25 13.18
N LEU A 75 4.54 4.94 11.89
CA LEU A 75 5.09 3.68 11.40
C LEU A 75 6.56 3.52 11.79
N ARG A 76 7.35 4.59 11.62
CA ARG A 76 8.75 4.61 12.05
C ARG A 76 8.87 4.43 13.57
N CYS A 77 8.07 5.15 14.35
CA CYS A 77 8.07 5.01 15.82
C CYS A 77 7.74 3.58 16.25
N SER A 78 6.70 2.97 15.68
CA SER A 78 6.34 1.58 15.99
C SER A 78 7.46 0.59 15.63
N ALA A 79 8.23 0.85 14.58
CA ALA A 79 9.41 0.05 14.24
C ALA A 79 10.58 0.26 15.23
N GLU A 80 10.78 1.48 15.71
CA GLU A 80 11.76 1.82 16.75
C GLU A 80 11.38 1.17 18.09
N ASP A 81 10.10 1.13 18.45
CA ASP A 81 9.61 0.46 19.66
C ASP A 81 9.90 -1.05 19.62
N ILE A 82 9.74 -1.69 18.46
CA ILE A 82 10.13 -3.10 18.26
C ILE A 82 11.64 -3.28 18.46
N GLN A 83 12.45 -2.37 17.94
CA GLN A 83 13.90 -2.41 18.13
C GLN A 83 14.27 -2.34 19.61
N ILE A 84 13.71 -1.37 20.33
CA ILE A 84 13.96 -1.18 21.77
C ILE A 84 13.51 -2.42 22.55
N ALA A 85 12.30 -2.93 22.30
CA ALA A 85 11.80 -4.14 22.95
C ALA A 85 12.73 -5.35 22.71
N ALA A 86 13.27 -5.49 21.50
CA ALA A 86 14.21 -6.55 21.19
C ALA A 86 15.55 -6.37 21.93
N GLU A 87 16.06 -5.15 22.04
CA GLU A 87 17.28 -4.82 22.80
C GLU A 87 17.11 -5.05 24.30
N GLU A 88 15.91 -4.84 24.85
CA GLU A 88 15.56 -5.09 26.25
C GLU A 88 15.22 -6.56 26.54
N GLY A 89 15.24 -7.43 25.52
CA GLY A 89 15.01 -8.86 25.68
C GLY A 89 13.54 -9.24 25.86
N ALA A 90 12.62 -8.47 25.28
CA ALA A 90 11.19 -8.77 25.25
C ALA A 90 10.92 -10.18 24.69
N SER A 91 9.82 -10.77 25.15
CA SER A 91 9.41 -12.10 24.74
C SER A 91 9.05 -12.15 23.25
N ALA A 92 9.10 -13.35 22.66
CA ALA A 92 8.65 -13.55 21.28
C ALA A 92 7.16 -13.20 21.09
N GLU A 93 6.33 -13.34 22.13
CA GLU A 93 4.92 -12.97 22.10
C GLU A 93 4.74 -11.46 22.04
N GLU A 94 5.44 -10.69 22.86
CA GLU A 94 5.43 -9.22 22.84
C GLU A 94 5.93 -8.68 21.50
N LEU A 95 7.06 -9.18 21.00
CA LEU A 95 7.59 -8.78 19.69
C LEU A 95 6.61 -9.11 18.55
N SER A 96 5.90 -10.24 18.64
CA SER A 96 4.87 -10.60 17.66
C SER A 96 3.71 -9.61 17.68
N SER A 97 3.23 -9.22 18.87
CA SER A 97 2.17 -8.21 19.02
C SER A 97 2.58 -6.87 18.42
N LEU A 98 3.79 -6.38 18.72
CA LEU A 98 4.30 -5.13 18.17
C LEU A 98 4.43 -5.19 16.64
N CYS A 99 4.89 -6.31 16.09
CA CYS A 99 4.96 -6.52 14.65
C CYS A 99 3.57 -6.51 13.99
N GLU A 100 2.55 -7.08 14.64
CA GLU A 100 1.17 -7.06 14.15
C GLU A 100 0.62 -5.63 14.08
N GLU A 101 0.89 -4.81 15.10
CA GLU A 101 0.52 -3.39 15.12
C GLU A 101 1.20 -2.61 14.00
N LEU A 102 2.52 -2.78 13.82
CA LEU A 102 3.28 -2.16 12.73
C LEU A 102 2.71 -2.54 11.36
N ILE A 103 2.40 -3.82 11.13
CA ILE A 103 1.83 -4.31 9.88
C ILE A 103 0.43 -3.70 9.65
N SER A 104 -0.39 -3.60 10.69
CA SER A 104 -1.70 -2.97 10.63
C SER A 104 -1.60 -1.51 10.20
N LEU A 105 -0.63 -0.78 10.77
CA LEU A 105 -0.33 0.60 10.42
C LEU A 105 0.16 0.75 8.98
N SER A 106 1.06 -0.12 8.53
CA SER A 106 1.52 -0.14 7.13
C SER A 106 0.34 -0.30 6.16
N ARG A 107 -0.53 -1.28 6.41
CA ARG A 107 -1.72 -1.54 5.58
C ARG A 107 -2.68 -0.37 5.51
N ARG A 108 -2.81 0.39 6.61
CA ARG A 108 -3.61 1.62 6.65
C ARG A 108 -3.00 2.70 5.74
N LEU A 109 -1.68 2.79 5.67
CA LEU A 109 -0.95 3.80 4.89
C LEU A 109 -0.79 3.48 3.41
N GLU A 110 -0.79 2.20 3.04
CA GLU A 110 -0.72 1.74 1.64
C GLU A 110 -1.91 2.26 0.79
N GLY A 111 -3.01 2.67 1.43
CA GLY A 111 -4.13 3.35 0.78
C GLY A 111 -3.79 4.77 0.33
N LEU A 112 -3.10 4.89 -0.82
CA LEU A 112 -2.61 6.18 -1.33
C LEU A 112 -3.70 7.14 -1.88
N ARG A 113 -4.97 6.71 -2.01
CA ARG A 113 -6.06 7.53 -2.58
C ARG A 113 -7.43 7.33 -1.96
#